data_AF-A0A0A2LSL9-F1
#
_entry.id   AF-A0A0A2LSL9-F1
#
_cell.length_a   1.000
_cell.length_b   1.000
_cell.length_c   1.000
_cell.angle_alpha   90.00
_cell.angle_beta   90.00
_cell.angle_gamma   90.00
#
_symmetry.space_group_name_H-M   'P 1'
#
loop_
_entity.id
_entity.type
_entity.pdbx_description
1 polymer ?
#
loop_
_entity_poly.entity_id
_entity_poly.type
_entity_poly.pdbx_seq_one_letter_code
_entity_poly.pdbx_strand_id
1 'polypeptide(L)'
;MLQDILSAVSIGFILSIMPGAVFFVLLETSVIKGFRAALAFDLGAIFSDIIFILIAYFSSYKLLQNIKDEPALFTFGGLIMITYGIISFIKINKSAKNEIIDDASRDIIKKNYFSLFAKGFLLNFINIGVLGFWLAIIITWGPQLDLDPTRIFIFFTAIICTYLLIDIGKIMLAKQLRSKLTISNISKIKKAISIILMVFGFALLIQGWFPAEKKLMDEAFDKLENKK
;
A
#
# COMPACT_ATOMS: atom_id res chain seq x y z
N MET A 1 6.58 -18.03 -20.58
CA MET A 1 7.40 -18.29 -19.37
C MET A 1 8.45 -17.20 -19.13
N LEU A 2 9.57 -17.15 -19.87
CA LEU A 2 10.62 -16.15 -19.60
C LEU A 2 10.16 -14.71 -19.84
N GLN A 3 9.44 -14.46 -20.94
CA GLN A 3 8.85 -13.14 -21.22
C GLN A 3 7.83 -12.73 -20.15
N ASP A 4 6.97 -13.66 -19.72
CA ASP A 4 6.01 -13.43 -18.63
C ASP A 4 6.74 -12.99 -17.34
N ILE A 5 7.83 -13.66 -16.98
CA ILE A 5 8.66 -13.31 -15.81
C ILE A 5 9.30 -11.93 -15.98
N LEU A 6 9.83 -11.60 -17.16
CA LEU A 6 10.44 -10.29 -17.41
C LEU A 6 9.44 -9.13 -17.24
N SER A 7 8.22 -9.32 -17.76
CA SER A 7 7.12 -8.37 -17.57
C SER A 7 6.70 -8.27 -16.11
N ALA A 8 6.57 -9.41 -15.42
CA ALA A 8 6.26 -9.47 -13.99
C ALA A 8 7.31 -8.75 -13.13
N VAL A 9 8.60 -8.90 -13.46
CA VAL A 9 9.71 -8.20 -12.79
C VAL A 9 9.56 -6.69 -12.93
N SER A 10 9.24 -6.21 -14.14
CA SER A 10 9.05 -4.78 -14.39
C SER A 10 7.89 -4.22 -13.57
N ILE A 11 6.77 -4.94 -13.51
CA ILE A 11 5.59 -4.55 -12.73
C ILE A 11 5.90 -4.57 -11.22
N GLY A 12 6.54 -5.63 -10.72
CA GLY A 12 6.91 -5.75 -9.31
C GLY A 12 7.90 -4.65 -8.87
N PHE A 13 8.82 -4.25 -9.74
CA PHE A 13 9.72 -3.13 -9.48
C PHE A 13 8.96 -1.79 -9.37
N ILE A 14 8.07 -1.49 -10.32
CA ILE A 14 7.25 -0.27 -10.29
C ILE A 14 6.40 -0.24 -9.02
N LEU A 15 5.75 -1.36 -8.69
CA LEU A 15 4.89 -1.50 -7.52
C LEU A 15 5.65 -1.20 -6.21
N SER A 16 6.89 -1.71 -6.07
CA SER A 16 7.72 -1.50 -4.87
C SER A 16 8.07 -0.03 -4.60
N ILE A 17 8.23 0.75 -5.67
CA ILE A 17 8.70 2.15 -5.62
C ILE A 17 7.53 3.14 -5.65
N MET A 18 6.34 2.70 -6.06
CA MET A 18 5.16 3.56 -6.13
C MET A 18 4.85 4.17 -4.76
N PRO A 19 4.86 5.52 -4.62
CA PRO A 19 4.62 6.16 -3.34
C PRO A 19 3.14 5.99 -2.96
N GLY A 20 2.92 5.44 -1.77
CA GLY A 20 1.60 5.20 -1.20
C GLY A 20 1.65 5.05 0.32
N ALA A 21 0.49 4.90 0.95
CA ALA A 21 0.38 4.78 2.40
C ALA A 21 1.27 3.67 2.98
N VAL A 22 1.23 2.47 2.38
CA VAL A 22 2.05 1.32 2.79
C VAL A 22 3.54 1.61 2.62
N PHE A 23 3.95 2.20 1.49
CA PHE A 23 5.34 2.59 1.22
C PHE A 23 5.89 3.50 2.32
N PHE A 24 5.17 4.55 2.70
CA PHE A 24 5.63 5.51 3.71
C PHE A 24 5.68 4.89 5.11
N VAL A 25 4.67 4.12 5.50
CA VAL A 25 4.65 3.44 6.82
C VAL A 25 5.71 2.34 6.90
N LEU A 26 6.02 1.67 5.78
CA LEU A 26 7.12 0.72 5.70
C LEU A 26 8.47 1.40 5.91
N LEU A 27 8.72 2.53 5.25
CA LEU A 27 9.96 3.30 5.46
C LEU A 27 10.09 3.78 6.91
N GLU A 28 9.01 4.30 7.51
CA GLU A 28 8.99 4.67 8.93
C GLU A 28 9.36 3.48 9.82
N THR A 29 8.69 2.35 9.61
CA THR A 29 8.90 1.15 10.41
C THR A 29 10.33 0.63 10.25
N SER A 30 10.88 0.71 9.04
CA SER A 30 12.27 0.32 8.72
C SER A 30 13.29 1.17 9.46
N VAL A 31 13.07 2.49 9.44
CA VAL A 31 13.95 3.47 10.05
C VAL A 31 13.86 3.39 11.59
N ILE A 32 12.64 3.41 12.14
CA ILE A 32 12.39 3.52 13.59
C ILE A 32 12.52 2.16 14.30
N LYS A 33 11.83 1.13 13.80
CA LYS A 33 11.71 -0.18 14.45
C LYS A 33 12.69 -1.22 13.90
N GLY A 34 13.33 -0.94 12.77
CA GLY A 34 14.37 -1.77 12.17
C GLY A 34 13.84 -2.88 11.27
N PHE A 35 14.79 -3.63 10.68
CA PHE A 35 14.53 -4.59 9.60
C PHE A 35 13.43 -5.62 9.91
N ARG A 36 13.52 -6.32 11.05
CA ARG A 36 12.56 -7.40 11.37
C ARG A 36 11.13 -6.90 11.56
N ALA A 37 10.97 -5.71 12.14
CA ALA A 37 9.68 -5.07 12.33
C ALA A 37 9.08 -4.63 10.99
N ALA A 38 9.89 -4.03 10.13
CA ALA A 38 9.48 -3.63 8.78
C ALA A 38 9.11 -4.82 7.90
N LEU A 39 9.89 -5.90 7.96
CA LEU A 39 9.59 -7.13 7.21
C LEU A 39 8.26 -7.76 7.69
N ALA A 40 7.99 -7.78 9.00
CA ALA A 40 6.70 -8.26 9.51
C ALA A 40 5.52 -7.42 9.00
N PHE A 41 5.68 -6.10 8.96
CA PHE A 41 4.70 -5.19 8.38
C PHE A 41 4.50 -5.44 6.88
N ASP A 42 5.58 -5.56 6.11
CA ASP A 42 5.56 -5.77 4.66
C ASP A 42 4.90 -7.10 4.28
N LEU A 43 5.21 -8.18 5.03
CA LEU A 43 4.54 -9.48 4.87
C LEU A 43 3.02 -9.38 5.11
N GLY A 44 2.58 -8.50 6.01
CA GLY A 44 1.16 -8.21 6.21
C GLY A 44 0.51 -7.58 4.97
N ALA A 45 1.20 -6.62 4.35
CA ALA A 45 0.74 -5.99 3.13
C ALA A 45 0.68 -6.98 1.96
N ILE A 46 1.73 -7.78 1.77
CA ILE A 46 1.78 -8.86 0.75
C ILE A 46 0.65 -9.87 0.96
N PHE A 47 0.34 -10.22 2.21
CA PHE A 47 -0.77 -11.14 2.49
C PHE A 47 -2.11 -10.56 2.03
N SER A 48 -2.33 -9.26 2.21
CA SER A 48 -3.49 -8.56 1.66
C SER A 48 -3.50 -8.58 0.12
N ASP A 49 -2.35 -8.40 -0.53
CA ASP A 49 -2.24 -8.49 -1.98
C ASP A 49 -2.60 -9.87 -2.50
N ILE A 50 -2.13 -10.93 -1.84
CA ILE A 50 -2.47 -12.32 -2.18
C ILE A 50 -3.99 -12.53 -2.10
N ILE A 51 -4.65 -12.03 -1.04
CA ILE A 51 -6.11 -12.10 -0.94
C ILE A 51 -6.77 -11.37 -2.11
N PHE A 52 -6.32 -10.17 -2.46
CA PHE A 52 -6.89 -9.43 -3.58
C PHE A 52 -6.65 -10.08 -4.93
N ILE A 53 -5.49 -10.67 -5.18
CA ILE A 53 -5.21 -11.44 -6.40
C ILE A 53 -6.15 -12.63 -6.49
N LEU A 54 -6.36 -13.36 -5.38
CA LEU A 54 -7.29 -14.50 -5.35
C LEU A 54 -8.73 -14.05 -5.62
N ILE A 55 -9.18 -12.97 -4.97
CA ILE A 55 -10.51 -12.38 -5.22
C ILE A 55 -10.64 -11.97 -6.69
N ALA A 56 -9.63 -11.30 -7.25
CA ALA A 56 -9.64 -10.85 -8.63
C ALA A 56 -9.60 -12.02 -9.63
N TYR A 57 -8.92 -13.12 -9.31
CA TYR A 57 -8.82 -14.30 -10.16
C TYR A 57 -10.10 -15.15 -10.16
N PHE A 58 -10.72 -15.37 -8.99
CA PHE A 58 -11.89 -16.24 -8.87
C PHE A 58 -13.23 -15.55 -9.06
N SER A 59 -13.28 -14.22 -9.01
CA SER A 59 -14.53 -13.49 -9.14
C SER A 59 -14.84 -13.12 -10.60
N SER A 60 -16.11 -12.95 -10.92
CA SER A 60 -16.52 -12.52 -12.26
C SER A 60 -16.12 -11.06 -12.49
N TYR A 61 -15.69 -10.74 -13.71
CA TYR A 61 -15.33 -9.38 -14.13
C TYR A 61 -16.40 -8.34 -13.75
N LYS A 62 -17.68 -8.66 -13.99
CA LYS A 62 -18.82 -7.77 -13.71
C LYS A 62 -19.02 -7.54 -12.21
N LEU A 63 -18.87 -8.58 -11.39
CA LEU A 63 -18.96 -8.45 -9.94
C LEU A 63 -17.82 -7.59 -9.40
N LEU A 64 -16.61 -7.77 -9.93
CA LEU A 64 -15.42 -7.03 -9.49
C LEU A 64 -15.44 -5.56 -9.90
N GLN A 65 -15.92 -5.23 -11.10
CA GLN A 65 -16.11 -3.82 -11.50
C GLN A 65 -17.13 -3.12 -10.61
N ASN A 66 -18.26 -3.77 -10.33
CA ASN A 66 -19.28 -3.21 -9.44
C ASN A 66 -18.75 -3.01 -8.02
N ILE A 67 -17.94 -3.93 -7.49
CA ILE A 67 -17.34 -3.80 -6.16
C ILE A 67 -16.29 -2.68 -6.17
N LYS A 68 -15.35 -2.68 -7.11
CA LYS A 68 -14.25 -1.70 -7.15
C LYS A 68 -14.76 -0.26 -7.24
N ASP A 69 -15.80 -0.03 -8.03
CA ASP A 69 -16.36 1.30 -8.25
C ASP A 69 -17.40 1.70 -7.19
N GLU A 70 -17.56 0.88 -6.13
CA GLU A 70 -18.59 1.12 -5.13
C GLU A 70 -18.23 2.31 -4.22
N PRO A 71 -19.02 3.40 -4.22
CA PRO A 71 -18.75 4.61 -3.44
C PRO A 71 -18.53 4.37 -1.95
N ALA A 72 -19.22 3.35 -1.41
CA ALA A 72 -19.11 2.96 -0.02
C ALA A 72 -17.71 2.48 0.36
N LEU A 73 -16.99 1.79 -0.54
CA LEU A 73 -15.63 1.31 -0.27
C LEU A 73 -14.62 2.44 -0.23
N PHE A 74 -14.73 3.42 -1.13
CA PHE A 74 -13.90 4.63 -1.10
C PHE A 74 -14.15 5.44 0.17
N THR A 75 -15.42 5.60 0.55
CA THR A 75 -15.81 6.32 1.77
C THR A 75 -15.28 5.63 3.03
N PHE A 76 -15.45 4.31 3.13
CA PHE A 76 -14.98 3.51 4.25
C PHE A 76 -13.45 3.54 4.36
N GLY A 77 -12.75 3.35 3.24
CA GLY A 77 -11.29 3.40 3.21
C GLY A 77 -10.73 4.77 3.57
N GLY A 78 -11.34 5.83 3.03
CA GLY A 78 -10.98 7.21 3.34
C GLY A 78 -11.15 7.55 4.81
N LEU A 79 -12.27 7.13 5.42
CA LEU A 79 -12.55 7.37 6.84
C LEU A 79 -11.50 6.69 7.75
N ILE A 80 -11.14 5.43 7.48
CA ILE A 80 -10.14 4.74 8.29
C ILE A 80 -8.75 5.37 8.14
N MET A 81 -8.35 5.73 6.91
CA MET A 81 -7.05 6.40 6.68
C MET A 81 -6.97 7.75 7.40
N ILE A 82 -8.03 8.57 7.33
CA ILE A 82 -8.10 9.84 8.07
C ILE A 82 -8.05 9.59 9.58
N THR A 83 -8.87 8.66 10.09
CA THR A 83 -8.93 8.39 11.54
C THR A 83 -7.57 7.92 12.06
N TYR A 84 -6.91 7.01 11.35
CA TYR A 84 -5.56 6.56 11.70
C TYR A 84 -4.54 7.71 11.62
N GLY A 85 -4.59 8.53 10.57
CA GLY A 85 -3.74 9.72 10.41
C GLY A 85 -3.90 10.72 11.56
N ILE A 86 -5.13 11.02 11.97
CA ILE A 86 -5.46 11.90 13.10
C ILE A 86 -4.93 11.33 14.42
N ILE A 87 -5.24 10.06 14.71
CA ILE A 87 -4.78 9.40 15.95
C ILE A 87 -3.24 9.41 16.02
N SER A 88 -2.58 9.08 14.91
CA SER A 88 -1.12 9.12 14.80
C SER A 88 -0.58 10.53 15.02
N PHE A 89 -1.19 11.55 14.40
CA PHE A 89 -0.79 12.95 14.54
C PHE A 89 -0.90 13.46 15.99
N ILE A 90 -2.02 13.18 16.66
CA ILE A 90 -2.27 13.62 18.03
C ILE A 90 -1.28 12.97 19.01
N LYS A 91 -0.99 11.67 18.84
CA LYS A 91 -0.04 10.94 19.69
C LYS A 91 1.36 11.56 19.65
N ILE A 92 1.83 11.95 18.46
CA ILE A 92 3.13 12.61 18.29
C ILE A 92 3.24 13.89 19.14
N ASN A 93 2.15 14.65 19.27
CA ASN A 93 2.15 15.94 19.97
C ASN A 93 2.04 15.80 21.49
N LYS A 94 1.52 14.67 22.00
CA LYS A 94 1.24 14.47 23.44
C LYS A 94 2.44 14.00 24.27
N SER A 95 3.48 13.37 23.71
CA SER A 95 4.71 13.01 24.46
C SER A 95 5.86 12.55 23.57
N ALA A 96 6.51 13.47 22.85
CA ALA A 96 7.67 13.14 22.00
C ALA A 96 8.90 12.60 22.76
N LYS A 97 8.99 12.76 24.09
CA LYS A 97 10.15 12.31 24.88
C LYS A 97 9.92 10.95 25.57
N ASN A 98 8.74 10.73 26.16
CA ASN A 98 8.47 9.51 26.94
C ASN A 98 8.03 8.35 26.03
N GLU A 99 7.17 8.56 25.03
CA GLU A 99 6.75 7.47 24.14
C GLU A 99 7.85 7.01 23.18
N ILE A 100 8.75 7.87 22.71
CA ILE A 100 9.83 7.43 21.79
C ILE A 100 10.83 6.53 22.52
N ILE A 101 11.12 6.83 23.80
CA ILE A 101 11.98 6.02 24.64
C ILE A 101 11.25 4.74 25.07
N ASP A 102 9.95 4.81 25.41
CA ASP A 102 9.14 3.68 25.89
C ASP A 102 8.69 2.75 24.74
N ASP A 103 8.45 3.24 23.52
CA ASP A 103 8.14 2.42 22.32
C ASP A 103 9.43 1.72 21.83
N ALA A 104 10.58 2.41 21.89
CA ALA A 104 11.89 1.80 21.60
C ALA A 104 12.33 0.78 22.67
N SER A 105 11.98 0.97 23.94
CA SER A 105 12.35 0.05 25.03
C SER A 105 11.31 -1.05 25.30
N ARG A 106 10.01 -0.81 25.11
CA ARG A 106 8.96 -1.85 25.17
C ARG A 106 9.00 -2.78 23.96
N ASP A 107 9.34 -2.31 22.76
CA ASP A 107 9.47 -3.20 21.57
C ASP A 107 10.74 -4.06 21.62
N ILE A 108 11.78 -3.67 22.38
CA ILE A 108 12.91 -4.57 22.67
C ILE A 108 12.46 -5.74 23.56
N ILE A 109 11.45 -5.53 24.42
CA ILE A 109 11.03 -6.47 25.46
C ILE A 109 9.79 -7.29 25.03
N LYS A 110 8.92 -6.80 24.14
CA LYS A 110 7.79 -7.56 23.55
C LYS A 110 7.81 -7.47 22.03
N LYS A 111 8.27 -8.54 21.39
CA LYS A 111 8.24 -8.76 19.92
C LYS A 111 6.81 -8.78 19.38
N ASN A 112 6.15 -7.63 19.24
CA ASN A 112 4.78 -7.57 18.72
C ASN A 112 4.74 -7.55 17.17
N TYR A 113 5.49 -8.47 16.55
CA TYR A 113 5.55 -8.62 15.08
C TYR A 113 4.17 -8.93 14.49
N PHE A 114 3.31 -9.64 15.24
CA PHE A 114 1.93 -9.88 14.82
C PHE A 114 1.11 -8.59 14.71
N SER A 115 1.25 -7.65 15.65
CA SER A 115 0.59 -6.35 15.55
C SER A 115 1.08 -5.55 14.34
N LEU A 116 2.38 -5.62 14.03
CA LEU A 116 2.94 -4.97 12.85
C LEU A 116 2.46 -5.61 11.54
N PHE A 117 2.38 -6.93 11.50
CA PHE A 117 1.78 -7.67 10.39
C PHE A 117 0.31 -7.26 10.19
N ALA A 118 -0.50 -7.30 11.25
CA ALA A 118 -1.90 -6.90 11.18
C ALA A 118 -2.05 -5.43 10.73
N LYS A 119 -1.15 -4.55 11.17
CA LYS A 119 -1.11 -3.15 10.73
C LYS A 119 -0.82 -3.03 9.23
N GLY A 120 0.17 -3.77 8.72
CA GLY A 120 0.49 -3.79 7.29
C GLY A 120 -0.65 -4.36 6.45
N PHE A 121 -1.23 -5.47 6.91
CA PHE A 121 -2.41 -6.09 6.32
C PHE A 121 -3.57 -5.12 6.23
N LEU A 122 -4.02 -4.53 7.35
CA LEU A 122 -5.17 -3.63 7.36
C LEU A 122 -4.92 -2.39 6.51
N LEU A 123 -3.72 -1.80 6.56
CA LEU A 123 -3.41 -0.62 5.78
C LEU A 123 -3.47 -0.90 4.27
N ASN A 124 -3.01 -2.07 3.84
CA ASN A 124 -3.07 -2.48 2.43
C ASN A 124 -4.50 -2.90 2.03
N PHE A 125 -5.22 -3.63 2.90
CA PHE A 125 -6.56 -4.15 2.65
C PHE A 125 -7.62 -3.04 2.53
N ILE A 126 -7.45 -1.97 3.29
CA ILE A 126 -8.37 -0.83 3.27
C ILE A 126 -8.15 0.05 2.02
N ASN A 127 -6.99 -0.08 1.36
CA ASN A 127 -6.67 0.66 0.16
C ASN A 127 -7.37 0.05 -1.07
N ILE A 128 -8.55 0.56 -1.41
CA ILE A 128 -9.32 0.13 -2.59
C ILE A 128 -8.55 0.26 -3.91
N GLY A 129 -7.56 1.17 -3.97
CA GLY A 129 -6.66 1.30 -5.12
C GLY A 129 -5.87 0.03 -5.39
N VAL A 130 -5.55 -0.75 -4.36
CA VAL A 130 -4.81 -2.02 -4.46
C VAL A 130 -5.67 -3.09 -5.12
N LEU A 131 -6.93 -3.26 -4.68
CA LEU A 131 -7.89 -4.13 -5.38
C LEU A 131 -8.03 -3.70 -6.84
N GLY A 132 -8.18 -2.39 -7.07
CA GLY A 132 -8.30 -1.83 -8.40
C GLY A 132 -7.09 -2.07 -9.31
N PHE A 133 -5.89 -2.07 -8.74
CA PHE A 133 -4.63 -2.38 -9.41
C PHE A 133 -4.56 -3.85 -9.78
N TRP A 134 -4.79 -4.76 -8.84
CA TRP A 134 -4.74 -6.20 -9.11
C TRP A 134 -5.77 -6.63 -10.16
N LEU A 135 -6.95 -5.99 -10.16
CA LEU A 135 -7.93 -6.14 -11.23
C LEU A 135 -7.40 -5.70 -12.58
N ALA A 136 -6.82 -4.51 -12.67
CA ALA A 136 -6.26 -4.01 -13.92
C ALA A 136 -5.18 -4.97 -14.47
N ILE A 137 -4.30 -5.49 -13.60
CA ILE A 137 -3.29 -6.46 -14.01
C ILE A 137 -3.93 -7.74 -14.54
N ILE A 138 -4.90 -8.34 -13.85
CA ILE A 138 -5.59 -9.55 -14.34
C ILE A 138 -6.30 -9.30 -15.68
N ILE A 139 -6.97 -8.16 -15.83
CA ILE A 139 -7.72 -7.84 -17.06
C ILE A 139 -6.77 -7.61 -18.24
N THR A 140 -5.67 -6.89 -18.03
CA THR A 140 -4.72 -6.55 -19.10
C THR A 140 -3.80 -7.73 -19.44
N TRP A 141 -3.29 -8.45 -18.44
CA TRP A 141 -2.29 -9.50 -18.62
C TRP A 141 -2.88 -10.91 -18.67
N GLY A 142 -4.04 -11.16 -18.07
CA GLY A 142 -4.71 -12.47 -18.11
C GLY A 142 -4.88 -13.01 -19.54
N PRO A 143 -5.43 -12.22 -20.49
CA PRO A 143 -5.53 -12.63 -21.89
C PRO A 143 -4.18 -12.87 -22.57
N GLN A 144 -3.14 -12.09 -22.23
CA GLN A 144 -1.78 -12.26 -22.77
C GLN A 144 -1.08 -13.52 -22.25
N LEU A 145 -1.56 -14.04 -21.11
CA LEU A 145 -1.12 -15.28 -20.50
C LEU A 145 -1.98 -16.48 -20.96
N ASP A 146 -2.76 -16.31 -22.03
CA ASP A 146 -3.71 -17.29 -22.59
C ASP A 146 -4.75 -17.81 -21.58
N LEU A 147 -4.96 -17.06 -20.49
CA LEU A 147 -5.75 -17.50 -19.35
C LEU A 147 -5.29 -18.85 -18.75
N ASP A 148 -4.03 -19.25 -19.01
CA ASP A 148 -3.46 -20.48 -18.48
C ASP A 148 -3.19 -20.33 -16.97
N PRO A 149 -3.76 -21.18 -16.11
CA PRO A 149 -3.61 -21.05 -14.65
C PRO A 149 -2.15 -21.12 -14.19
N THR A 150 -1.31 -21.91 -14.86
CA THR A 150 0.10 -22.08 -14.50
C THR A 150 0.89 -20.82 -14.86
N ARG A 151 0.66 -20.26 -16.04
CA ARG A 151 1.26 -18.98 -16.48
C ARG A 151 0.86 -17.84 -15.57
N ILE A 152 -0.43 -17.73 -15.23
CA ILE A 152 -0.96 -16.73 -14.31
C ILE A 152 -0.32 -16.86 -12.94
N PHE A 153 -0.28 -18.07 -12.38
CA PHE A 153 0.33 -18.33 -11.08
C PHE A 153 1.81 -17.92 -11.05
N ILE A 154 2.58 -18.30 -12.07
CA ILE A 154 4.01 -17.95 -12.19
C ILE A 154 4.17 -16.43 -12.33
N PHE A 155 3.32 -15.77 -13.12
CA PHE A 155 3.37 -14.33 -13.34
C PHE A 155 3.13 -13.54 -12.05
N PHE A 156 2.05 -13.82 -11.32
CA PHE A 156 1.76 -13.13 -10.05
C PHE A 156 2.78 -13.45 -8.95
N THR A 157 3.25 -14.70 -8.89
CA THR A 157 4.34 -15.07 -7.97
C THR A 157 5.60 -14.28 -8.29
N ALA A 158 5.97 -14.13 -9.57
CA ALA A 158 7.11 -13.34 -9.99
C ALA A 158 6.96 -11.84 -9.65
N ILE A 159 5.75 -11.27 -9.77
CA ILE A 159 5.46 -9.89 -9.33
C ILE A 159 5.72 -9.76 -7.82
N ILE A 160 5.09 -10.62 -7.01
CA ILE A 160 5.22 -10.56 -5.53
C ILE A 160 6.66 -10.78 -5.09
N CYS A 161 7.35 -11.77 -5.66
CA CYS A 161 8.76 -12.03 -5.34
C CYS A 161 9.65 -10.84 -5.71
N THR A 162 9.44 -10.23 -6.86
CA THR A 162 10.21 -9.05 -7.26
C THR A 162 9.93 -7.88 -6.33
N TYR A 163 8.66 -7.60 -6.05
CA TYR A 163 8.22 -6.58 -5.11
C TYR A 163 8.88 -6.76 -3.73
N LEU A 164 8.80 -7.96 -3.15
CA LEU A 164 9.42 -8.29 -1.86
C LEU A 164 10.95 -8.13 -1.88
N LEU A 165 11.62 -8.52 -2.96
CA LEU A 165 13.08 -8.38 -3.08
C LEU A 165 13.51 -6.91 -3.10
N ILE A 166 12.82 -6.07 -3.86
CA ILE A 166 13.09 -4.62 -3.89
C ILE A 166 12.75 -4.00 -2.52
N ASP A 167 11.67 -4.45 -1.87
CA ASP A 167 11.30 -4.00 -0.52
C ASP A 167 12.35 -4.36 0.52
N ILE A 168 12.90 -5.57 0.49
CA ILE A 168 14.03 -5.93 1.36
C ILE A 168 15.20 -4.96 1.15
N GLY A 169 15.53 -4.65 -0.12
CA GLY A 169 16.54 -3.65 -0.46
C GLY A 169 16.24 -2.27 0.14
N LYS A 170 15.01 -1.77 -0.03
CA LYS A 170 14.62 -0.45 0.48
C LYS A 170 14.56 -0.40 2.01
N ILE A 171 14.14 -1.48 2.68
CA ILE A 171 14.20 -1.61 4.14
C ILE A 171 15.66 -1.55 4.63
N MET A 172 16.57 -2.23 3.94
CA MET A 172 18.01 -2.21 4.25
C MET A 172 18.61 -0.82 4.06
N LEU A 173 18.29 -0.12 2.97
CA LEU A 173 18.72 1.26 2.73
C LEU A 173 18.14 2.23 3.76
N ALA A 174 16.85 2.08 4.10
CA ALA A 174 16.18 2.87 5.11
C ALA A 174 16.84 2.71 6.50
N LYS A 175 17.33 1.50 6.83
CA LYS A 175 18.09 1.27 8.06
C LYS A 175 19.38 2.09 8.14
N GLN A 176 20.03 2.41 7.02
CA GLN A 176 21.24 3.25 7.01
C GLN A 176 20.93 4.70 7.44
N LEU A 177 19.71 5.17 7.19
CA LEU A 177 19.22 6.47 7.64
C LEU A 177 18.95 6.54 9.16
N ARG A 178 19.06 5.41 9.87
CA ARG A 178 18.89 5.36 11.34
C ARG A 178 19.89 6.25 12.08
N SER A 179 21.10 6.43 11.54
CA SER A 179 22.11 7.33 12.11
C SER A 179 21.66 8.79 12.19
N LYS A 180 20.66 9.18 11.39
CA LYS A 180 20.07 10.53 11.37
C LYS A 180 18.78 10.66 12.20
N LEU A 181 18.39 9.62 12.94
CA LEU A 181 17.20 9.62 13.77
C LEU A 181 17.44 10.27 15.14
N THR A 182 17.37 11.60 15.15
CA THR A 182 17.13 12.35 16.38
C THR A 182 15.64 12.32 16.73
N ILE A 183 15.29 12.53 18.01
CA ILE A 183 13.91 12.66 18.49
C ILE A 183 13.10 13.65 17.62
N SER A 184 13.74 14.77 17.23
CA SER A 184 13.13 15.78 16.35
C SER A 184 12.85 15.23 14.96
N ASN A 185 13.80 14.50 14.35
CA ASN A 185 13.63 13.94 13.01
C ASN A 185 12.59 12.82 12.98
N ILE A 186 12.53 11.97 14.01
CA ILE A 186 11.48 10.95 14.16
C ILE A 186 10.10 11.61 14.19
N SER A 187 9.93 12.66 15.00
CA SER A 187 8.67 13.40 15.08
C SER A 187 8.27 14.01 13.72
N LYS A 188 9.23 14.59 12.99
CA LYS A 188 8.98 15.12 11.63
C LYS A 188 8.53 14.04 10.65
N ILE A 189 9.19 12.88 10.63
CA ILE A 189 8.83 11.75 9.76
C ILE A 189 7.41 11.27 10.08
N LYS A 190 7.13 10.95 11.35
CA LYS A 190 5.79 10.50 11.76
C LYS A 190 4.71 11.53 11.43
N LYS A 191 5.00 12.82 11.60
CA LYS A 191 4.07 13.92 11.29
C LYS A 191 3.79 13.99 9.79
N ALA A 192 4.82 13.90 8.95
CA ALA A 192 4.68 13.88 7.51
C ALA A 192 3.81 12.70 7.04
N ILE A 193 4.02 11.52 7.59
CA ILE A 193 3.25 10.30 7.26
C ILE A 193 1.80 10.44 7.67
N SER A 194 1.53 10.94 8.88
CA SER A 194 0.16 11.22 9.33
C SER A 194 -0.55 12.20 8.40
N ILE A 195 0.13 13.25 7.94
CA ILE A 195 -0.43 14.21 6.96
C ILE A 195 -0.71 13.53 5.63
N ILE A 196 0.23 12.75 5.10
CA ILE A 196 0.06 12.01 3.85
C ILE A 196 -1.14 11.07 3.93
N LEU A 197 -1.30 10.33 5.03
CA LEU A 197 -2.44 9.43 5.24
C LEU A 197 -3.77 10.19 5.28
N MET A 198 -3.81 11.36 5.92
CA MET A 198 -5.00 12.21 5.92
C MET A 198 -5.31 12.73 4.51
N VAL A 199 -4.30 13.12 3.71
CA VAL A 199 -4.48 13.57 2.33
C VAL A 199 -5.02 12.43 1.45
N PHE A 200 -4.42 11.24 1.51
CA PHE A 200 -4.93 10.07 0.78
C PHE A 200 -6.34 9.72 1.21
N GLY A 201 -6.63 9.72 2.51
CA GLY A 201 -7.97 9.43 2.99
C GLY A 201 -8.99 10.47 2.55
N PHE A 202 -8.62 11.76 2.51
CA PHE A 202 -9.49 12.83 1.99
C PHE A 202 -9.73 12.69 0.48
N ALA A 203 -8.70 12.34 -0.29
CA ALA A 203 -8.83 12.06 -1.72
C ALA A 203 -9.80 10.89 -1.97
N LEU A 204 -9.74 9.82 -1.17
CA LEU A 204 -10.69 8.71 -1.24
C LEU A 204 -12.12 9.14 -0.88
N LEU A 205 -12.30 9.99 0.15
CA LEU A 205 -13.62 10.52 0.48
C LEU A 205 -14.24 11.34 -0.66
N ILE A 206 -13.46 12.21 -1.29
CA ILE A 206 -13.92 12.97 -2.47
C ILE A 206 -14.34 12.00 -3.58
N GLN A 207 -13.52 10.98 -3.86
CA GLN A 207 -13.83 9.98 -4.88
C GLN A 207 -15.10 9.18 -4.55
N GLY A 208 -15.34 8.87 -3.28
CA GLY A 208 -16.56 8.20 -2.83
C GLY A 208 -17.80 9.09 -2.92
N TRP A 209 -17.70 10.37 -2.60
CA TRP A 209 -18.85 11.28 -2.56
C TRP A 209 -19.24 11.83 -3.93
N PHE A 210 -18.26 11.99 -4.84
CA PHE A 210 -18.46 12.61 -6.16
C PHE A 210 -18.07 11.69 -7.34
N PRO A 211 -18.66 10.48 -7.48
CA PRO A 211 -18.31 9.57 -8.57
C PRO A 211 -18.73 10.09 -9.96
N ALA A 212 -19.76 10.95 -10.03
CA ALA A 212 -20.27 11.52 -11.29
C ALA A 212 -19.36 12.60 -11.88
N GLU A 213 -18.77 13.45 -11.05
CA GLU A 213 -17.85 14.52 -11.48
C GLU A 213 -16.53 13.94 -11.99
N LYS A 214 -16.09 12.81 -11.41
CA LYS A 214 -14.95 12.05 -11.94
C LYS A 214 -15.21 11.55 -13.36
N LYS A 215 -16.37 10.95 -13.62
CA LYS A 215 -16.73 10.51 -14.99
C LYS A 215 -16.75 11.66 -15.99
N LEU A 216 -17.30 12.81 -15.60
CA LEU A 216 -17.32 14.01 -16.45
C LEU A 216 -15.91 14.57 -16.71
N MET A 217 -15.03 14.50 -15.72
CA MET A 217 -13.66 14.98 -15.82
C MET A 217 -12.80 14.03 -16.66
N ASP A 218 -12.91 12.72 -16.45
CA ASP A 218 -12.26 11.69 -17.27
C ASP A 218 -12.72 11.79 -18.74
N GLU A 219 -14.02 11.96 -18.99
CA GLU A 219 -14.57 12.21 -20.34
C GLU A 219 -14.08 13.52 -20.97
N ALA A 220 -13.86 14.57 -20.16
CA ALA A 220 -13.32 15.84 -20.65
C ALA A 220 -11.83 15.73 -21.00
N PHE A 221 -11.05 14.97 -20.22
CA PHE A 221 -9.65 14.68 -20.51
C PHE A 221 -9.49 13.82 -21.77
N ASP A 222 -10.28 12.75 -21.92
CA ASP A 222 -10.28 11.89 -23.11
C ASP A 222 -10.67 12.67 -24.38
N LYS A 223 -11.62 13.62 -24.28
CA LYS A 223 -12.01 14.48 -25.40
C LYS A 223 -10.94 15.50 -25.79
N LEU A 224 -10.06 15.90 -24.86
CA LEU A 224 -8.94 16.80 -25.13
C LEU A 224 -7.74 16.06 -25.72
N GLU A 225 -7.52 14.82 -25.27
CA GLU A 225 -6.43 13.97 -25.76
C GLU A 225 -6.71 13.43 -27.17
N ASN A 226 -7.95 12.99 -27.44
CA ASN A 226 -8.38 12.54 -28.78
C ASN A 226 -8.64 13.68 -29.78
N LYS A 227 -8.45 14.95 -29.39
CA LYS A 227 -8.55 16.12 -30.27
C LYS A 227 -7.20 16.60 -30.83
N LYS A 228 -6.10 15.93 -30.47
CA LYS A 228 -4.77 16.10 -31.10
C LYS A 228 -4.50 14.97 -32.08
#